data_AF-A0AA95JMZ2-F1
#
_entry.id   AF-A0AA95JMZ2-F1
#
_cell.length_a   1.000
_cell.length_b   1.000
_cell.length_c   1.000
_cell.angle_alpha   90.00
_cell.angle_beta   90.00
_cell.angle_gamma   90.00
#
_symmetry.space_group_name_H-M   'P 1'
#
loop_
_entity.id
_entity.type
_entity.pdbx_description
1 polymer ?
#
loop_
_entity_poly.entity_id
_entity_poly.type
_entity_poly.pdbx_seq_one_letter_code
_entity_poly.pdbx_strand_id
1 'polypeptide(L)'
;MNADITLPRLAGTRAAADALVDSADLRGADEVTVYARAVASAAQSFADEFVRRLDSRGVHHVRLVGSSPRLTDYLVASSKRLGSMTVSTSKVDDLIEH
;
A
#
# COMPACT_ATOMS: atom_id res chain seq x y z
N MET A 1 -0.71 -11.48 -12.21
CA MET A 1 -0.83 -10.10 -12.68
C MET A 1 -0.45 -9.21 -11.52
N ASN A 2 0.41 -8.22 -11.75
CA ASN A 2 0.83 -7.28 -10.71
C ASN A 2 0.02 -6.00 -10.92
N ALA A 3 -0.61 -5.51 -9.86
CA ALA A 3 -1.34 -4.25 -9.91
C ALA A 3 -0.51 -3.13 -9.29
N ASP A 4 -0.78 -1.90 -9.67
CA ASP A 4 -0.11 -0.73 -9.13
C ASP A 4 -1.08 0.29 -8.52
N ILE A 5 -0.61 0.93 -7.45
CA ILE A 5 -1.31 2.03 -6.78
C ILE A 5 -0.31 3.14 -6.50
N THR A 6 -0.65 4.36 -6.93
CA THR A 6 0.13 5.55 -6.55
C THR A 6 -0.55 6.25 -5.38
N LEU A 7 0.15 6.38 -4.25
CA LEU A 7 -0.38 7.09 -3.10
C LEU A 7 -0.37 8.60 -3.34
N PRO A 8 -1.45 9.31 -2.99
CA PRO A 8 -1.49 10.76 -3.05
C PRO A 8 -0.58 11.38 -2.00
N ARG A 9 -0.23 12.66 -2.19
CA ARG A 9 0.64 13.40 -1.27
C ARG A 9 0.12 13.45 0.17
N LEU A 10 -1.21 13.42 0.34
CA LEU A 10 -1.90 13.44 1.62
C LEU A 10 -2.76 12.17 1.76
N ALA A 11 -2.36 11.28 2.66
CA ALA A 11 -3.01 9.99 2.91
C ALA A 11 -3.57 9.94 4.34
N GLY A 12 -4.58 10.78 4.60
CA GLY A 12 -5.01 11.09 5.98
C GLY A 12 -6.28 10.38 6.46
N THR A 13 -7.12 9.86 5.58
CA THR A 13 -8.48 9.39 5.95
C THR A 13 -8.78 7.99 5.45
N ARG A 14 -9.67 7.29 6.17
CA ARG A 14 -10.18 5.96 5.74
C ARG A 14 -10.86 6.02 4.38
N ALA A 15 -11.66 7.06 4.14
CA ALA A 15 -12.34 7.26 2.86
C ALA A 15 -11.37 7.44 1.68
N ALA A 16 -10.22 8.10 1.90
CA ALA A 16 -9.20 8.22 0.87
C ALA A 16 -8.53 6.87 0.55
N ALA A 17 -8.31 6.01 1.56
CA ALA A 17 -7.81 4.66 1.35
C ALA A 17 -8.81 3.81 0.56
N ASP A 18 -10.09 3.90 0.92
CA ASP A 18 -11.17 3.18 0.25
C ASP A 18 -11.29 3.56 -1.24
N ALA A 19 -11.39 4.86 -1.53
CA ALA A 19 -11.50 5.37 -2.88
C ALA A 19 -10.29 4.99 -3.75
N LEU A 20 -9.09 4.95 -3.15
CA LEU A 20 -7.86 4.60 -3.84
C LEU A 20 -7.84 3.13 -4.24
N VAL A 21 -8.22 2.22 -3.33
CA VAL A 21 -8.31 0.77 -3.63
C VAL A 21 -9.44 0.48 -4.60
N ASP A 22 -10.56 1.20 -4.52
CA ASP A 22 -11.69 1.02 -5.42
C ASP A 22 -11.37 1.42 -6.86
N SER A 23 -10.59 2.49 -7.01
CA SER A 23 -10.14 2.99 -8.32
C SER A 23 -9.03 2.14 -8.96
N ALA A 24 -8.38 1.26 -8.18
CA ALA A 24 -7.30 0.41 -8.67
C ALA A 24 -7.85 -0.88 -9.30
N ASP A 25 -7.29 -1.28 -10.45
CA ASP A 25 -7.61 -2.57 -11.06
C ASP A 25 -6.81 -3.68 -10.37
N LEU A 26 -7.43 -4.34 -9.39
CA LEU A 26 -6.82 -5.38 -8.56
C LEU A 26 -7.28 -6.80 -8.94
N ARG A 27 -7.91 -6.97 -10.10
CA ARG A 27 -8.55 -8.25 -10.48
C ARG A 27 -7.51 -9.35 -10.64
N GLY A 28 -7.51 -10.31 -9.70
CA GLY A 28 -6.58 -11.44 -9.70
C GLY A 28 -5.14 -11.07 -9.34
N ALA A 29 -4.93 -9.91 -8.73
CA ALA A 29 -3.62 -9.50 -8.23
C ALA A 29 -3.37 -10.08 -6.83
N ASP A 30 -2.34 -10.90 -6.71
CA ASP A 30 -1.85 -11.40 -5.41
C ASP A 30 -0.81 -10.43 -4.78
N GLU A 31 -0.06 -9.73 -5.64
CA GLU A 31 0.88 -8.66 -5.26
C GLU A 31 0.45 -7.32 -5.86
N VAL A 32 0.52 -6.26 -5.06
CA VAL A 32 0.36 -4.86 -5.49
C VAL A 32 1.63 -4.05 -5.21
N THR A 33 2.04 -3.26 -6.20
CA THR A 33 3.12 -2.28 -6.05
C THR A 33 2.54 -0.93 -5.68
N VAL A 34 3.00 -0.36 -4.57
CA VAL A 34 2.49 0.89 -4.01
C VAL A 34 3.57 1.95 -4.08
N TYR A 35 3.39 2.92 -4.98
CA TYR A 35 4.28 4.05 -5.14
C TYR A 35 3.96 5.15 -4.13
N ALA A 36 4.86 5.34 -3.16
CA ALA A 36 4.64 6.23 -2.03
C ALA A 36 5.61 7.44 -1.98
N ARG A 37 6.39 7.66 -3.04
CA ARG A 37 7.39 8.74 -3.16
C ARG A 37 6.86 10.15 -2.89
N ALA A 38 5.59 10.37 -3.20
CA ALA A 38 4.97 11.69 -3.09
C ALA A 38 4.33 11.93 -1.71
N VAL A 39 4.25 10.91 -0.85
CA VAL A 39 3.53 11.01 0.43
C VAL A 39 4.30 11.89 1.39
N ALA A 40 3.75 13.05 1.69
CA ALA A 40 4.29 13.96 2.69
C ALA A 40 3.76 13.64 4.09
N SER A 41 2.54 13.13 4.18
CA SER A 41 1.90 12.79 5.45
C SER A 41 0.88 11.66 5.28
N ALA A 42 0.91 10.72 6.22
CA ALA A 42 -0.03 9.61 6.29
C ALA A 42 -0.49 9.40 7.73
N ALA A 43 -1.77 9.07 7.89
CA ALA A 43 -2.35 8.70 9.16
C ALA A 43 -2.37 7.18 9.34
N GLN A 44 -2.26 6.70 10.57
CA GLN A 44 -2.41 5.27 10.86
C GLN A 44 -3.79 4.74 10.45
N SER A 45 -4.84 5.56 10.60
CA SER A 45 -6.19 5.20 10.18
C SER A 45 -6.32 4.98 8.68
N PHE A 46 -5.55 5.70 7.86
CA PHE A 46 -5.44 5.45 6.42
C PHE A 46 -4.76 4.10 6.16
N ALA A 47 -3.62 3.84 6.80
CA ALA A 47 -2.86 2.59 6.62
C ALA A 47 -3.67 1.35 7.01
N ASP A 48 -4.37 1.40 8.16
CA ASP A 48 -5.26 0.32 8.63
C ASP A 48 -6.35 0.01 7.59
N GLU A 49 -7.02 1.05 7.08
CA GLU A 49 -8.09 0.87 6.09
C GLU A 49 -7.55 0.41 4.74
N PHE A 50 -6.42 0.95 4.30
CA PHE A 50 -5.78 0.60 3.04
C PHE A 50 -5.42 -0.89 3.00
N VAL A 51 -4.75 -1.39 4.04
CA VAL A 51 -4.40 -2.81 4.19
C VAL A 51 -5.66 -3.69 4.23
N ARG A 52 -6.68 -3.30 5.01
CA ARG A 52 -7.96 -4.03 5.10
C ARG A 52 -8.65 -4.15 3.74
N ARG A 53 -8.64 -3.09 2.94
CA ARG A 53 -9.29 -3.04 1.63
C ARG A 53 -8.53 -3.85 0.58
N LEU A 54 -7.21 -3.81 0.59
CA LEU A 54 -6.38 -4.66 -0.26
C LEU A 54 -6.60 -6.15 0.05
N ASP A 55 -6.63 -6.52 1.32
CA ASP A 55 -6.91 -7.90 1.76
C ASP A 55 -8.31 -8.37 1.31
N SER A 56 -9.33 -7.51 1.46
CA SER A 56 -10.69 -7.81 0.97
C SER A 56 -10.77 -7.98 -0.55
N ARG A 57 -9.75 -7.54 -1.30
CA ARG A 57 -9.60 -7.74 -2.76
C ARG A 57 -8.74 -8.97 -3.09
N GLY A 58 -8.27 -9.71 -2.09
CA GLY A 58 -7.46 -10.92 -2.24
C GLY A 58 -5.97 -10.67 -2.43
N VAL A 59 -5.48 -9.48 -2.10
CA VAL A 59 -4.05 -9.13 -2.19
C VAL A 59 -3.35 -9.58 -0.90
N HIS A 60 -2.28 -10.36 -1.01
CA HIS A 60 -1.50 -10.84 0.13
C HIS A 60 -0.12 -10.21 0.23
N HIS A 61 0.37 -9.61 -0.86
CA HIS A 61 1.69 -9.01 -0.93
C HIS A 61 1.62 -7.53 -1.35
N VAL A 62 2.26 -6.66 -0.56
CA VAL A 62 2.37 -5.23 -0.86
C VAL A 62 3.84 -4.87 -0.98
N ARG A 63 4.24 -4.38 -2.15
CA ARG A 63 5.57 -3.84 -2.42
C ARG A 63 5.54 -2.32 -2.36
N LEU A 64 6.10 -1.73 -1.30
CA LEU A 64 6.20 -0.28 -1.13
C LEU A 64 7.45 0.25 -1.82
N VAL A 65 7.26 1.24 -2.71
CA VAL A 65 8.35 1.91 -3.45
C VAL A 65 8.43 3.37 -3.03
N GLY A 66 9.58 3.76 -2.48
CA GLY A 66 9.88 5.15 -2.10
C GLY A 66 9.05 5.71 -0.94
N SER A 67 8.54 4.86 -0.04
CA SER A 67 7.79 5.31 1.13
C SER A 67 8.68 5.96 2.20
N SER A 68 8.11 6.91 2.95
CA SER A 68 8.75 7.40 4.18
C SER A 68 8.75 6.31 5.28
N PRO A 69 9.77 6.25 6.15
CA PRO A 69 9.85 5.22 7.21
C PRO A 69 8.60 5.13 8.10
N ARG A 70 7.99 6.28 8.41
CA ARG A 70 6.78 6.36 9.23
C ARG A 70 5.56 5.71 8.57
N LEU A 71 5.38 5.92 7.26
CA LEU A 71 4.29 5.28 6.51
C LEU A 71 4.51 3.76 6.42
N THR A 72 5.77 3.34 6.17
CA THR A 72 6.13 1.93 6.17
C THR A 72 5.78 1.28 7.51
N ASP A 73 6.14 1.91 8.63
CA ASP A 73 5.85 1.40 9.97
C ASP A 73 4.34 1.20 10.19
N TYR A 74 3.53 2.17 9.79
CA TYR A 74 2.07 2.05 9.87
C TYR A 74 1.53 0.89 9.04
N LEU A 75 1.96 0.75 7.78
CA LEU A 75 1.49 -0.32 6.91
C LEU A 75 1.93 -1.71 7.42
N VAL A 76 3.18 -1.84 7.88
CA VAL A 76 3.69 -3.08 8.48
C VAL A 76 2.94 -3.43 9.77
N ALA A 77 2.67 -2.45 10.64
CA ALA A 77 1.92 -2.66 11.87
C ALA A 77 0.48 -3.10 11.57
N SER A 78 -0.19 -2.44 10.61
CA SER A 78 -1.54 -2.80 10.16
C SER A 78 -1.58 -4.20 9.53
N SER A 79 -0.59 -4.56 8.69
CA SER A 79 -0.54 -5.88 8.05
C SER A 79 -0.30 -7.00 9.06
N LYS A 80 0.59 -6.78 10.05
CA LYS A 80 0.81 -7.72 11.16
C LYS A 80 -0.43 -7.92 12.02
N ARG A 81 -1.22 -6.87 12.25
CA ARG A 81 -2.49 -6.96 12.99
C ARG A 81 -3.54 -7.77 12.24
N LEU A 82 -3.54 -7.70 10.91
CA LEU A 82 -4.48 -8.45 10.07
C LEU A 82 -4.03 -9.92 9.91
N GLY A 83 -2.73 -10.16 9.79
CA GLY A 83 -2.12 -11.50 9.76
C GLY A 83 -2.15 -12.21 8.40
N SER A 84 -2.84 -11.66 7.41
CA SER A 84 -3.00 -12.23 6.05
C SER A 84 -2.11 -11.59 4.98
N MET A 85 -1.40 -10.50 5.31
CA MET A 85 -0.69 -9.67 4.34
C MET A 85 0.75 -9.37 4.75
N THR A 86 1.65 -9.45 3.78
CA THR A 86 3.07 -9.10 3.93
C THR A 86 3.38 -7.79 3.23
N VAL A 87 4.11 -6.90 3.92
CA VAL A 87 4.56 -5.62 3.38
C VAL A 87 6.08 -5.64 3.23
N SER A 88 6.56 -5.46 2.01
CA SER A 88 7.98 -5.39 1.66
C SER A 88 8.32 -4.00 1.13
N THR A 89 9.53 -3.51 1.37
CA THR A 89 10.00 -2.23 0.81
C THR A 89 11.06 -2.46 -0.24
N SER A 90 10.89 -1.85 -1.42
CA SER A 90 11.90 -1.79 -2.47
C SER A 90 12.43 -0.36 -2.60
N LYS A 91 13.75 -0.24 -2.79
CA LYS A 91 14.35 1.04 -3.18
C LYS A 91 14.00 1.32 -4.64
N VAL A 92 13.93 2.60 -5.01
CA VAL A 92 13.61 3.02 -6.39
C VAL A 92 14.64 2.51 -7.42
N ASP A 93 15.89 2.29 -7.00
CA ASP A 93 16.94 1.67 -7.82
C ASP A 93 16.61 0.23 -8.22
N ASP A 94 15.88 -0.49 -7.37
CA ASP A 94 15.50 -1.90 -7.55
C ASP A 94 14.46 -2.10 -8.67
N LEU A 95 13.86 -1.00 -9.16
CA LEU A 95 12.80 -1.01 -10.18
C LEU A 95 13.34 -0.85 -11.61
N ILE A 96 14.64 -0.58 -11.78
CA ILE A 96 15.27 -0.37 -13.11
C ILE A 96 15.67 -1.70 -13.77
N GLU A 97 15.65 -2.81 -13.02
CA GLU A 97 16.00 -4.13 -13.53
C GLU A 97 14.79 -5.07 -13.48
N HIS A 98 13.83 -4.96 -14.40
CA HIS A 98 13.00 -6.08 -14.91
C HIS A 98 12.15 -5.65 -16.12
#